data_AF-A0A293M007-F1
#
_entry.id   AF-A0A293M007-F1
#
_cell.length_a   1.000
_cell.length_b   1.000
_cell.length_c   1.000
_cell.angle_alpha   90.00
_cell.angle_beta   90.00
_cell.angle_gamma   90.00
#
_symmetry.space_group_name_H-M   'P 1'
#
loop_
_entity.id
_entity.type
_entity.pdbx_description
1 polymer ?
#
loop_
_entity_poly.entity_id
_entity_poly.type
_entity_poly.pdbx_seq_one_letter_code
_entity_poly.pdbx_strand_id
1 'polypeptide(L)'
;MQADNEPKIQASSSQSRDDVSPLQKYMQMCTELKAELKSTKDALESLETLRRVTVDSLTKQAEALPFDSLLQYTGSLVQMLVSKHNISFDANKEELIKTITARIAENRVPVRKRPGIGVAVFVLSEKHPESILLGRRKGKIGQGLYQVPGGHLEFGESWEQAAYRETLEETGLHIHNITLCSIMDTIQKDHDYHYLTVFMRGYVDETRGSEPRNLEPQKCEGWHWWKWSTIPTPDLLFWCLRDFKA
;
A
#
# COMPACT_ATOMS: atom_id res chain seq x y z
N MET A 1 104.83 -11.30 57.83
CA MET A 1 104.21 -10.91 56.55
C MET A 1 102.72 -11.16 56.70
N GLN A 2 101.95 -10.14 57.06
CA GLN A 2 101.24 -9.24 56.13
C GLN A 2 100.24 -10.04 55.27
N ALA A 3 98.93 -9.76 55.28
CA ALA A 3 98.29 -8.49 55.55
C ALA A 3 96.89 -8.66 56.18
N ASP A 4 96.66 -7.87 57.23
CA ASP A 4 95.37 -7.28 57.56
C ASP A 4 94.82 -6.50 56.37
N ASN A 5 93.52 -6.60 56.12
CA ASN A 5 92.73 -5.39 55.83
C ASN A 5 91.26 -5.60 56.18
N GLU A 6 90.80 -4.69 57.02
CA GLU A 6 89.48 -4.55 57.63
C GLU A 6 88.40 -4.02 56.63
N PRO A 7 87.14 -3.80 57.04
CA PRO A 7 85.95 -4.24 56.32
C PRO A 7 85.31 -3.14 55.44
N LYS A 8 84.60 -3.55 54.37
CA LYS A 8 83.63 -2.68 53.70
C LYS A 8 82.21 -3.09 54.06
N ILE A 9 81.62 -2.28 54.93
CA ILE A 9 80.17 -2.14 55.12
C ILE A 9 79.56 -1.79 53.76
N GLN A 10 78.70 -2.65 53.22
CA GLN A 10 77.68 -2.23 52.27
C GLN A 10 76.31 -2.55 52.84
N ALA A 11 75.56 -1.48 52.97
CA ALA A 11 74.28 -1.37 53.60
C ALA A 11 73.21 -2.21 52.89
N SER A 12 72.30 -2.72 53.71
CA SER A 12 70.85 -2.78 53.47
C SER A 12 70.37 -2.80 52.02
N SER A 13 69.71 -3.90 51.63
CA SER A 13 68.31 -3.83 51.21
C SER A 13 67.77 -5.22 50.94
N SER A 14 67.47 -5.95 52.01
CA SER A 14 66.32 -6.85 51.98
C SER A 14 65.07 -5.97 51.91
N GLN A 15 64.71 -5.49 50.72
CA GLN A 15 63.43 -4.81 50.48
C GLN A 15 62.68 -5.53 49.36
N SER A 16 61.79 -6.41 49.83
CA SER A 16 60.46 -6.72 49.29
C SER A 16 60.27 -6.49 47.79
N ARG A 17 60.36 -7.57 47.02
CA ARG A 17 59.46 -7.71 45.88
C ARG A 17 58.03 -7.78 46.44
N ASP A 18 57.16 -6.97 45.85
CA ASP A 18 55.71 -6.97 46.04
C ASP A 18 55.18 -6.30 47.32
N ASP A 19 55.21 -4.97 47.36
CA ASP A 19 54.17 -4.23 48.09
C ASP A 19 53.63 -3.06 47.25
N VAL A 20 52.90 -3.41 46.19
CA VAL A 20 52.08 -2.46 45.44
C VAL A 20 51.05 -1.90 46.43
N SER A 21 51.09 -0.59 46.66
CA SER A 21 50.23 0.05 47.66
C SER A 21 48.75 -0.26 47.38
N PRO A 22 47.89 -0.34 48.41
CA PRO A 22 46.45 -0.57 48.22
C PRO A 22 45.81 0.39 47.22
N LEU A 23 46.28 1.64 47.17
CA LEU A 23 45.83 2.64 46.20
C LEU A 23 46.21 2.27 44.75
N GLN A 24 47.43 1.78 44.51
CA GLN A 24 47.87 1.34 43.19
C GLN A 24 47.12 0.09 42.72
N LYS A 25 46.85 -0.88 43.61
CA LYS A 25 45.99 -2.04 43.31
C LYS A 25 44.57 -1.60 42.94
N TYR A 26 44.00 -0.66 43.69
CA TYR A 26 42.68 -0.09 43.41
C TYR A 26 42.65 0.66 42.06
N MET A 27 43.67 1.46 41.74
CA MET A 27 43.79 2.16 40.46
C MET A 27 43.95 1.20 39.28
N GLN A 28 44.70 0.11 39.45
CA GLN A 28 44.86 -0.95 38.45
C GLN A 28 43.52 -1.63 38.16
N MET A 29 42.79 -2.05 39.20
CA MET A 29 41.43 -2.62 39.07
C MET A 29 40.47 -1.65 38.39
N CYS A 30 40.52 -0.35 38.73
CA CYS A 30 39.68 0.66 38.08
C CYS A 30 40.01 0.81 36.58
N THR A 31 41.27 0.60 36.20
CA THR A 31 41.71 0.70 34.80
C THR A 31 41.27 -0.53 34.00
N GLU A 32 41.39 -1.72 34.59
CA GLU A 32 40.88 -2.97 34.02
C GLU A 32 39.36 -2.94 33.85
N LEU A 33 38.62 -2.54 34.89
CA LEU A 33 37.16 -2.38 34.81
C LEU A 33 36.73 -1.35 33.75
N LYS A 34 37.47 -0.24 33.59
CA LYS A 34 37.20 0.74 32.52
C LYS A 34 37.44 0.14 31.14
N ALA A 35 38.47 -0.69 30.98
CA ALA A 35 38.77 -1.35 29.71
C ALA A 35 37.70 -2.39 29.36
N GLU A 36 37.27 -3.20 30.33
CA GLU A 36 36.17 -4.15 30.18
C GLU A 36 34.84 -3.46 29.88
N LEU A 37 34.53 -2.37 30.58
CA LEU A 37 33.32 -1.57 30.33
C LEU A 37 33.33 -0.97 28.92
N LYS A 38 34.49 -0.51 28.44
CA LYS A 38 34.62 0.00 27.08
C LYS A 38 34.42 -1.13 26.06
N SER A 39 35.08 -2.27 26.25
CA SER A 39 34.96 -3.42 25.35
C SER A 39 33.53 -3.95 25.26
N THR A 40 32.84 -4.06 26.40
CA THR A 40 31.43 -4.48 26.44
C THR A 40 30.50 -3.47 25.79
N LYS A 41 30.76 -2.17 25.94
CA LYS A 41 30.02 -1.11 25.24
C LYS A 41 30.21 -1.18 23.72
N ASP A 42 31.43 -1.35 23.25
CA ASP A 42 31.75 -1.46 21.82
C ASP A 42 31.09 -2.72 21.21
N ALA A 43 31.07 -3.82 21.96
CA ALA A 43 30.37 -5.05 21.57
C ALA A 43 28.84 -4.86 21.49
N LEU A 44 28.25 -4.15 22.45
CA LEU A 44 26.82 -3.82 22.43
C LEU A 44 26.46 -2.97 21.21
N GLU A 45 27.25 -1.93 20.92
CA GLU A 45 27.03 -1.04 19.76
C GLU A 45 27.15 -1.81 18.43
N SER A 46 28.08 -2.76 18.36
CA SER A 46 28.23 -3.66 17.20
C SER A 46 27.01 -4.57 17.03
N LEU A 47 26.49 -5.14 18.14
CA LEU A 47 25.28 -5.97 18.12
C LEU A 47 24.02 -5.17 17.74
N GLU A 48 23.89 -3.94 18.22
CA GLU A 48 22.79 -3.05 17.85
C GLU A 48 22.83 -2.67 16.37
N THR A 49 24.04 -2.42 15.85
CA THR A 49 24.25 -2.17 14.43
C THR A 49 23.87 -3.39 13.59
N LEU A 50 24.31 -4.59 13.99
CA LEU A 50 23.96 -5.83 13.31
C LEU A 50 22.44 -6.06 13.34
N ARG A 51 21.81 -5.89 14.51
CA ARG A 51 20.34 -6.00 14.66
C ARG A 51 19.63 -5.08 13.67
N ARG A 52 20.03 -3.80 13.60
CA ARG A 52 19.41 -2.82 12.70
C ARG A 52 19.55 -3.25 11.24
N VAL A 53 20.77 -3.59 10.80
CA VAL A 53 21.03 -4.00 9.41
C VAL A 53 20.25 -5.27 9.04
N THR A 54 20.19 -6.25 9.94
CA THR A 54 19.42 -7.48 9.72
C THR A 54 17.92 -7.19 9.60
N VAL A 55 17.37 -6.35 10.48
CA VAL A 55 15.95 -5.96 10.41
C VAL A 55 15.64 -5.23 9.10
N ASP A 56 16.49 -4.28 8.70
CA ASP A 56 16.30 -3.52 7.45
C ASP A 56 16.35 -4.44 6.22
N SER A 57 17.30 -5.39 6.20
CA SER A 57 17.42 -6.37 5.11
C SER A 57 16.20 -7.30 5.04
N LEU A 58 15.76 -7.83 6.18
CA LEU A 58 14.58 -8.69 6.26
C LEU A 58 13.30 -7.96 5.86
N THR A 59 13.17 -6.68 6.25
CA THR A 59 12.02 -5.84 5.87
C THR A 59 11.97 -5.62 4.36
N LYS A 60 13.08 -5.25 3.73
CA LYS A 60 13.16 -5.10 2.26
C LYS A 60 12.86 -6.39 1.52
N GLN A 61 13.33 -7.53 2.03
CA GLN A 61 13.04 -8.83 1.44
C GLN A 61 11.57 -9.21 1.60
N ALA A 62 10.96 -8.90 2.74
CA ALA A 62 9.53 -9.12 2.98
C ALA A 62 8.66 -8.26 2.04
N GLU A 63 9.01 -6.99 1.83
CA GLU A 63 8.28 -6.09 0.92
C GLU A 63 8.28 -6.56 -0.54
N ALA A 64 9.28 -7.36 -0.95
CA ALA A 64 9.39 -7.91 -2.30
C ALA A 64 8.58 -9.20 -2.52
N LEU A 65 7.97 -9.77 -1.47
CA LEU A 65 7.28 -11.06 -1.53
C LEU A 65 5.76 -10.90 -1.72
N PRO A 66 5.11 -11.81 -2.48
CA PRO A 66 3.65 -11.94 -2.49
C PRO A 66 3.09 -12.18 -1.07
N PHE A 67 1.88 -11.66 -0.81
CA PHE A 67 1.27 -11.70 0.52
C PHE A 67 1.15 -13.11 1.10
N ASP A 68 0.79 -14.10 0.28
CA ASP A 68 0.64 -15.49 0.71
C ASP A 68 1.98 -16.09 1.18
N SER A 69 3.06 -15.79 0.46
CA SER A 69 4.42 -16.19 0.84
C SER A 69 4.86 -15.53 2.14
N LEU A 70 4.54 -14.25 2.33
CA LEU A 70 4.85 -13.52 3.55
C LEU A 70 4.12 -14.11 4.76
N LEU A 71 2.85 -14.51 4.61
CA LEU A 71 2.08 -15.15 5.67
C LEU A 71 2.66 -16.52 6.05
N GLN A 72 3.08 -17.31 5.05
CA GLN A 72 3.71 -18.62 5.27
C GLN A 72 5.08 -18.50 5.97
N TYR A 73 5.94 -17.59 5.51
CA TYR A 73 7.27 -17.42 6.07
C TYR A 73 7.24 -16.81 7.48
N THR A 74 6.35 -15.85 7.73
CA THR A 74 6.16 -15.30 9.08
C THR A 74 5.67 -16.37 10.06
N GLY A 75 4.72 -17.21 9.66
CA GLY A 75 4.28 -18.35 10.47
C GLY A 75 5.41 -19.32 10.80
N SER A 76 6.25 -19.64 9.81
CA SER A 76 7.39 -20.56 9.98
C SER A 76 8.48 -19.98 10.90
N LEU A 77 8.76 -18.67 10.76
CA LEU A 77 9.71 -17.95 11.63
C LEU A 77 9.24 -17.92 13.08
N VAL A 78 7.95 -17.62 13.31
CA VAL A 78 7.35 -17.62 14.65
C VAL A 78 7.46 -19.01 15.28
N GLN A 79 7.16 -20.08 14.54
CA GLN A 79 7.25 -21.45 15.04
C GLN A 79 8.69 -21.87 15.36
N MET A 80 9.67 -21.44 14.56
CA MET A 80 11.09 -21.66 14.83
C MET A 80 11.57 -20.91 16.09
N LEU A 81 11.10 -19.67 16.30
CA LEU A 81 11.46 -18.88 17.48
C LEU A 81 10.87 -19.46 18.76
N VAL A 82 9.62 -19.92 18.70
CA VAL A 82 8.94 -20.62 19.81
C VAL A 82 9.72 -21.87 20.22
N SER A 83 10.10 -22.71 19.26
CA SER A 83 10.80 -23.98 19.54
C SER A 83 12.24 -23.74 20.03
N LYS A 84 12.96 -22.79 19.46
CA LYS A 84 14.37 -22.53 19.78
C LYS A 84 14.56 -21.82 21.13
N HIS A 85 13.64 -20.92 21.50
CA HIS A 85 13.78 -20.10 22.70
C HIS A 85 12.78 -20.48 23.81
N ASN A 86 12.03 -21.58 23.64
CA ASN A 86 11.01 -22.05 24.57
C ASN A 86 10.01 -20.93 24.97
N ILE A 87 9.64 -20.10 23.99
CA ILE A 87 8.73 -18.97 24.18
C ILE A 87 7.30 -19.52 24.17
N SER A 88 6.65 -19.53 25.34
CA SER A 88 5.21 -19.78 25.44
C SER A 88 4.45 -18.50 25.09
N PHE A 89 3.55 -18.56 24.11
CA PHE A 89 2.56 -17.51 23.89
C PHE A 89 1.34 -17.77 24.79
N ASP A 90 1.49 -17.54 26.10
CA ASP A 90 0.39 -17.62 27.06
C ASP A 90 -0.57 -16.41 26.99
N ALA A 91 -0.26 -15.42 26.15
CA ALA A 91 -1.19 -14.34 25.86
C ALA A 91 -2.21 -14.83 24.84
N ASN A 92 -3.48 -14.82 25.26
CA ASN A 92 -4.68 -15.11 24.49
C ASN A 92 -4.48 -14.75 23.00
N LYS A 93 -4.48 -15.76 22.12
CA LYS A 93 -4.12 -15.62 20.69
C LYS A 93 -4.82 -14.44 20.00
N GLU A 94 -6.03 -14.11 20.43
CA GLU A 94 -6.81 -12.95 19.99
C GLU A 94 -6.18 -11.59 20.34
N GLU A 95 -5.56 -11.46 21.51
CA GLU A 95 -4.96 -10.22 21.99
C GLU A 95 -3.63 -9.93 21.29
N LEU A 96 -2.87 -10.99 20.99
CA LEU A 96 -1.68 -10.90 20.14
C LEU A 96 -2.06 -10.52 18.71
N ILE A 97 -3.08 -11.17 18.12
CA ILE A 97 -3.61 -10.81 16.80
C ILE A 97 -4.06 -9.35 16.78
N LYS A 98 -4.85 -8.92 17.77
CA LYS A 98 -5.35 -7.55 17.89
C LYS A 98 -4.21 -6.54 18.00
N THR A 99 -3.18 -6.84 18.79
CA THR A 99 -1.99 -5.98 18.96
C THR A 99 -1.17 -5.89 17.68
N ILE A 100 -0.97 -7.01 16.97
CA ILE A 100 -0.26 -7.03 15.69
C ILE A 100 -1.06 -6.28 14.62
N THR A 101 -2.37 -6.50 14.54
CA THR A 101 -3.27 -5.78 13.63
C THR A 101 -3.26 -4.27 13.90
N ALA A 102 -3.29 -3.85 15.18
CA ALA A 102 -3.18 -2.45 15.56
C ALA A 102 -1.84 -1.84 15.14
N ARG A 103 -0.71 -2.52 15.40
CA ARG A 103 0.62 -2.05 14.98
C ARG A 103 0.78 -1.99 13.46
N ILE A 104 0.22 -2.96 12.72
CA ILE A 104 0.19 -2.94 11.25
C ILE A 104 -0.66 -1.75 10.77
N ALA A 105 -1.79 -1.47 11.41
CA ALA A 105 -2.63 -0.32 11.07
C ALA A 105 -1.94 1.02 11.37
N GLU A 106 -1.24 1.14 12.51
CA GLU A 106 -0.50 2.34 12.94
C GLU A 106 0.72 2.63 12.07
N ASN A 107 1.42 1.58 11.58
CA ASN A 107 2.63 1.72 10.77
C ASN A 107 2.40 1.51 9.27
N ARG A 108 1.14 1.33 8.84
CA ARG A 108 0.81 1.37 7.41
C ARG A 108 1.12 2.77 6.91
N VAL A 109 2.08 2.90 6.00
CA VAL A 109 2.14 4.05 5.09
C VAL A 109 0.75 4.17 4.49
N PRO A 110 0.03 5.29 4.69
CA PRO A 110 -1.31 5.43 4.15
C PRO A 110 -1.23 5.16 2.66
N VAL A 111 -1.96 4.14 2.21
CA VAL A 111 -2.02 3.80 0.79
C VAL A 111 -2.49 5.07 0.10
N ARG A 112 -1.60 5.71 -0.66
CA ARG A 112 -1.95 6.91 -1.41
C ARG A 112 -3.08 6.50 -2.34
N LYS A 113 -4.29 7.02 -2.10
CA LYS A 113 -5.42 6.81 -2.99
C LYS A 113 -5.02 7.26 -4.38
N ARG A 114 -5.19 6.37 -5.34
CA ARG A 114 -4.99 6.65 -6.76
C ARG A 114 -6.37 6.79 -7.41
N PRO A 115 -6.49 7.60 -8.47
CA PRO A 115 -7.73 7.66 -9.23
C PRO A 115 -8.10 6.30 -9.79
N GLY A 116 -9.39 6.01 -9.86
CA GLY A 116 -9.89 4.91 -10.68
C GLY A 116 -9.86 5.27 -12.17
N ILE A 117 -9.94 4.25 -13.04
CA ILE A 117 -10.11 4.44 -14.48
C ILE A 117 -11.44 3.81 -14.88
N GLY A 118 -12.29 4.61 -15.53
CA GLY A 118 -13.56 4.16 -16.08
C GLY A 118 -13.71 4.51 -17.54
N VAL A 119 -14.63 3.82 -18.22
CA VAL A 119 -15.02 4.07 -19.59
C VAL A 119 -16.50 4.43 -19.62
N ALA A 120 -16.84 5.50 -20.34
CA ALA A 120 -18.20 5.99 -20.52
C ALA A 120 -18.52 6.09 -22.02
N VAL A 121 -19.73 5.75 -22.43
CA VAL A 121 -20.04 5.51 -23.85
C VAL A 121 -21.20 6.37 -24.34
N PHE A 122 -20.92 7.27 -25.28
CA PHE A 122 -21.97 7.90 -26.09
C PHE A 122 -22.49 6.91 -27.13
N VAL A 123 -23.58 6.22 -26.78
CA VAL A 123 -24.29 5.32 -27.69
C VAL A 123 -25.16 6.15 -28.64
N LEU A 124 -24.95 5.97 -29.94
CA LEU A 124 -25.64 6.66 -31.03
C LEU A 124 -26.45 5.66 -31.85
N SER A 125 -27.59 6.08 -32.42
CA SER A 125 -28.43 5.22 -33.28
C SER A 125 -28.89 5.98 -34.51
N GLU A 126 -28.92 5.29 -35.66
CA GLU A 126 -29.47 5.84 -36.90
C GLU A 126 -30.99 6.07 -36.81
N LYS A 127 -31.68 5.30 -35.97
CA LYS A 127 -33.13 5.46 -35.71
C LYS A 127 -33.44 6.63 -34.76
N HIS A 128 -32.46 7.06 -33.97
CA HIS A 128 -32.59 8.17 -33.02
C HIS A 128 -31.54 9.24 -33.33
N PRO A 129 -31.69 9.97 -34.45
CA PRO A 129 -30.71 10.98 -34.87
C PRO A 129 -30.55 12.07 -33.80
N GLU A 130 -29.31 12.58 -33.70
CA GLU A 130 -28.91 13.62 -32.74
C GLU A 130 -29.16 13.25 -31.27
N SER A 131 -29.39 11.97 -30.98
CA SER A 131 -29.72 11.49 -29.65
C SER A 131 -28.61 10.60 -29.08
N ILE A 132 -28.49 10.63 -27.76
CA ILE A 132 -27.63 9.73 -26.99
C ILE A 132 -28.47 8.95 -25.99
N LEU A 133 -27.95 7.80 -25.57
CA LEU A 133 -28.59 7.02 -24.52
C LEU A 133 -28.23 7.56 -23.13
N LEU A 134 -29.24 7.89 -22.32
CA LEU A 134 -29.08 8.30 -20.93
C LEU A 134 -29.93 7.45 -20.00
N GLY A 135 -29.37 7.19 -18.82
CA GLY A 135 -30.03 6.46 -17.74
C GLY A 135 -29.86 7.19 -16.41
N ARG A 136 -30.82 7.00 -15.50
CA ARG A 136 -30.80 7.63 -14.18
C ARG A 136 -30.26 6.66 -13.12
N ARG A 137 -29.18 7.07 -12.43
CA ARG A 137 -28.45 6.23 -11.48
C ARG A 137 -29.28 5.92 -10.23
N LYS A 138 -29.23 4.66 -9.78
CA LYS A 138 -29.75 4.18 -8.48
C LYS A 138 -28.64 3.83 -7.48
N GLY A 139 -27.38 3.84 -7.91
CA GLY A 139 -26.23 3.56 -7.05
C GLY A 139 -26.01 4.61 -5.95
N LYS A 140 -25.30 4.23 -4.88
CA LYS A 140 -25.01 5.12 -3.73
C LYS A 140 -24.28 6.41 -4.11
N ILE A 141 -23.39 6.33 -5.10
CA ILE A 141 -22.63 7.47 -5.60
C ILE A 141 -23.38 8.08 -6.78
N GLY A 142 -23.73 9.36 -6.67
CA GLY A 142 -24.46 10.10 -7.71
C GLY A 142 -25.89 9.59 -7.94
N GLN A 143 -26.57 9.12 -6.88
CA GLN A 143 -27.95 8.67 -6.96
C GLN A 143 -28.85 9.76 -7.55
N GLY A 144 -29.72 9.39 -8.50
CA GLY A 144 -30.66 10.30 -9.14
C GLY A 144 -30.06 11.16 -10.26
N LEU A 145 -28.74 11.12 -10.48
CA LEU A 145 -28.09 11.81 -11.59
C LEU A 145 -28.15 10.99 -12.88
N TYR A 146 -28.13 11.67 -14.02
CA TYR A 146 -28.13 11.07 -15.35
C TYR A 146 -26.72 10.70 -15.81
N GLN A 147 -26.58 9.52 -16.39
CA GLN A 147 -25.33 8.99 -16.91
C GLN A 147 -25.52 8.42 -18.32
N VAL A 148 -24.41 8.30 -19.04
CA VAL A 148 -24.29 7.39 -20.17
C VAL A 148 -23.91 5.97 -19.67
N PRO A 149 -24.06 4.92 -20.49
CA PRO A 149 -23.54 3.59 -20.17
C PRO A 149 -22.05 3.61 -19.89
N GLY A 150 -21.58 2.76 -18.98
CA GLY A 150 -20.16 2.67 -18.66
C GLY A 150 -19.84 2.18 -17.26
N GLY A 151 -18.57 1.82 -17.07
CA GLY A 151 -18.07 1.25 -15.83
C GLY A 151 -16.55 1.27 -15.77
N HIS A 152 -15.97 0.33 -15.02
CA HIS A 152 -14.53 0.27 -14.80
C HIS A 152 -13.81 -0.32 -16.01
N LEU A 153 -12.60 0.19 -16.28
CA LEU A 153 -11.70 -0.48 -17.21
C LEU A 153 -11.08 -1.71 -16.52
N GLU A 154 -11.29 -2.90 -17.07
CA GLU A 154 -10.73 -4.13 -16.52
C GLU A 154 -9.28 -4.37 -16.97
N PHE A 155 -8.54 -5.18 -16.21
CA PHE A 155 -7.16 -5.52 -16.55
C PHE A 155 -7.11 -6.35 -17.84
N GLY A 156 -6.29 -5.91 -18.80
CA GLY A 156 -6.13 -6.59 -20.09
C GLY A 156 -7.15 -6.18 -21.15
N GLU A 157 -8.05 -5.25 -20.82
CA GLU A 157 -9.08 -4.75 -21.73
C GLU A 157 -8.63 -3.45 -22.44
N SER A 158 -8.96 -3.30 -23.73
CA SER A 158 -8.87 -2.02 -24.46
C SER A 158 -10.06 -1.11 -24.13
N TRP A 159 -9.97 0.18 -24.44
CA TRP A 159 -11.10 1.10 -24.21
C TRP A 159 -12.31 0.75 -25.06
N GLU A 160 -12.11 0.27 -26.28
CA GLU A 160 -13.17 -0.20 -27.18
C GLU A 160 -13.84 -1.46 -26.65
N GLN A 161 -13.06 -2.40 -26.10
CA GLN A 161 -13.58 -3.61 -25.48
C GLN A 161 -14.44 -3.27 -24.26
N ALA A 162 -13.96 -2.40 -23.38
CA ALA A 162 -14.70 -1.94 -22.20
C ALA A 162 -15.99 -1.21 -22.60
N ALA A 163 -15.92 -0.31 -23.59
CA ALA A 163 -17.09 0.40 -24.09
C ALA A 163 -18.15 -0.57 -24.65
N TYR A 164 -17.73 -1.57 -25.42
CA TYR A 164 -18.62 -2.60 -25.95
C TYR A 164 -19.24 -3.44 -24.84
N ARG A 165 -18.41 -3.94 -23.91
CA ARG A 165 -18.83 -4.79 -22.79
C ARG A 165 -19.84 -4.07 -21.90
N GLU A 166 -19.50 -2.90 -21.38
CA GLU A 166 -20.37 -2.12 -20.49
C GLU A 166 -21.70 -1.76 -21.17
N THR A 167 -21.66 -1.33 -22.44
CA THR A 167 -22.89 -1.03 -23.19
C THR A 167 -23.77 -2.28 -23.32
N LEU A 168 -23.17 -3.43 -23.64
CA LEU A 168 -23.90 -4.69 -23.78
C LEU A 168 -24.47 -5.17 -22.45
N GLU A 169 -23.68 -5.12 -21.37
CA GLU A 169 -24.07 -5.56 -20.03
C GLU A 169 -25.20 -4.73 -19.44
N GLU A 170 -25.15 -3.40 -19.60
CA GLU A 170 -26.13 -2.50 -18.98
C GLU A 170 -27.40 -2.30 -19.82
N THR A 171 -27.27 -2.31 -21.16
CA THR A 171 -28.34 -1.91 -22.09
C THR A 171 -28.81 -3.04 -23.01
N GLY A 172 -28.02 -4.10 -23.16
CA GLY A 172 -28.27 -5.16 -24.14
C GLY A 172 -28.07 -4.75 -25.60
N LEU A 173 -27.56 -3.54 -25.88
CA LEU A 173 -27.28 -3.06 -27.22
C LEU A 173 -25.88 -3.52 -27.68
N HIS A 174 -25.81 -3.92 -28.95
CA HIS A 174 -24.55 -4.14 -29.63
C HIS A 174 -24.13 -2.85 -30.32
N ILE A 175 -22.86 -2.45 -30.17
CA ILE A 175 -22.33 -1.24 -30.80
C ILE A 175 -21.11 -1.55 -31.69
N HIS A 176 -20.92 -0.74 -32.71
CA HIS A 176 -19.78 -0.78 -33.63
C HIS A 176 -19.21 0.63 -33.87
N ASN A 177 -18.15 0.73 -34.66
CA ASN A 177 -17.42 1.99 -34.94
C ASN A 177 -17.02 2.74 -33.66
N ILE A 178 -16.55 1.97 -32.67
CA ILE A 178 -16.21 2.50 -31.36
C ILE A 178 -14.95 3.36 -31.47
N THR A 179 -15.03 4.62 -31.06
CA THR A 179 -13.92 5.58 -31.18
C THR A 179 -13.81 6.45 -29.94
N LEU A 180 -12.58 6.85 -29.61
CA LEU A 180 -12.29 7.79 -28.53
C LEU A 180 -12.91 9.16 -28.83
N CYS A 181 -13.53 9.76 -27.81
CA CYS A 181 -14.03 11.13 -27.85
C CYS A 181 -13.19 12.07 -26.99
N SER A 182 -12.99 11.72 -25.72
CA SER A 182 -12.30 12.58 -24.76
C SER A 182 -11.84 11.79 -23.53
N ILE A 183 -11.06 12.42 -22.67
CA ILE A 183 -10.65 11.90 -21.36
C ILE A 183 -10.89 13.00 -20.34
N MET A 184 -11.60 12.68 -19.26
CA MET A 184 -11.97 13.63 -18.20
C MET A 184 -11.33 13.25 -16.88
N ASP A 185 -10.73 14.23 -16.18
CA ASP A 185 -10.26 14.10 -14.81
C ASP A 185 -11.30 14.69 -13.85
N THR A 186 -12.09 13.80 -13.23
CA THR A 186 -13.20 14.20 -12.37
C THR A 186 -12.88 13.94 -10.91
N ILE A 187 -12.81 15.03 -10.14
CA ILE A 187 -12.53 15.01 -8.70
C ILE A 187 -13.75 15.56 -7.95
N GLN A 188 -14.29 14.78 -7.02
CA GLN A 188 -15.34 15.19 -6.08
C GLN A 188 -14.91 14.82 -4.67
N LYS A 189 -14.17 15.74 -4.04
CA LYS A 189 -13.52 15.53 -2.73
C LYS A 189 -14.53 15.19 -1.63
N ASP A 190 -15.67 15.87 -1.62
CA ASP A 190 -16.73 15.67 -0.62
C ASP A 190 -17.35 14.27 -0.68
N HIS A 191 -17.16 13.57 -1.81
CA HIS A 191 -17.66 12.22 -2.05
C HIS A 191 -16.54 11.18 -2.13
N ASP A 192 -15.29 11.56 -1.78
CA ASP A 192 -14.12 10.68 -1.86
C ASP A 192 -13.95 10.00 -3.24
N TYR A 193 -14.27 10.75 -4.30
CA TYR A 193 -14.30 10.27 -5.67
C TYR A 193 -13.25 10.97 -6.53
N HIS A 194 -12.38 10.17 -7.17
CA HIS A 194 -11.43 10.64 -8.18
C HIS A 194 -11.33 9.58 -9.28
N TYR A 195 -11.77 9.92 -10.48
CA TYR A 195 -11.69 9.03 -11.65
C TYR A 195 -11.15 9.78 -12.87
N LEU A 196 -10.30 9.09 -13.63
CA LEU A 196 -10.12 9.37 -15.05
C LEU A 196 -11.18 8.61 -15.81
N THR A 197 -12.02 9.32 -16.57
CA THR A 197 -13.06 8.72 -17.41
C THR A 197 -12.72 8.89 -18.88
N VAL A 198 -12.54 7.77 -19.57
CA VAL A 198 -12.36 7.73 -21.02
C VAL A 198 -13.75 7.71 -21.68
N PHE A 199 -14.08 8.78 -22.40
CA PHE A 199 -15.32 8.85 -23.18
C PHE A 199 -15.10 8.24 -24.56
N MET A 200 -15.87 7.20 -24.86
CA MET A 200 -15.95 6.57 -26.16
C MET A 200 -17.30 6.91 -26.81
N ARG A 201 -17.42 6.76 -28.13
CA ARG A 201 -18.70 6.74 -28.84
C ARG A 201 -18.80 5.51 -29.71
N GLY A 202 -20.01 4.99 -29.89
CA GLY A 202 -20.28 3.87 -30.78
C GLY A 202 -21.69 3.97 -31.36
N TYR A 203 -21.90 3.34 -32.51
CA TYR A 203 -23.20 3.27 -33.17
C TYR A 203 -23.86 1.92 -32.89
N VAL A 204 -25.15 1.93 -32.61
CA VAL A 204 -25.94 0.70 -32.44
C VAL A 204 -25.92 -0.12 -33.72
N ASP A 205 -25.64 -1.41 -33.58
CA ASP A 205 -25.84 -2.40 -34.64
C ASP A 205 -27.33 -2.70 -34.76
N GLU A 206 -28.00 -1.92 -35.61
CA GLU A 206 -29.44 -1.98 -35.85
C GLU A 206 -29.92 -3.37 -36.32
N THR A 207 -29.02 -4.23 -36.83
CA THR A 207 -29.34 -5.60 -37.27
C THR A 207 -29.56 -6.55 -36.10
N ARG A 208 -29.07 -6.21 -34.90
CA ARG A 208 -29.14 -7.02 -33.67
C ARG A 208 -30.15 -6.52 -32.66
N GLY A 209 -30.96 -5.53 -33.04
CA GLY A 209 -31.94 -4.86 -32.19
C GLY A 209 -31.48 -3.47 -31.78
N SER A 210 -32.45 -2.57 -31.66
CA SER A 210 -32.21 -1.13 -31.49
C SER A 210 -32.70 -0.55 -30.17
N GLU A 211 -33.52 -1.31 -29.44
CA GLU A 211 -34.15 -0.83 -28.22
C GLU A 211 -33.33 -1.24 -27.00
N PRO A 212 -32.96 -0.28 -26.13
CA PRO A 212 -32.24 -0.56 -24.91
C PRO A 212 -33.13 -1.31 -23.91
N ARG A 213 -32.53 -2.21 -23.14
CA ARG A 213 -33.16 -2.92 -22.03
C ARG A 213 -32.44 -2.56 -20.74
N ASN A 214 -33.17 -2.42 -19.64
CA ASN A 214 -32.55 -2.20 -18.34
C ASN A 214 -32.10 -3.56 -17.75
N LEU A 215 -30.89 -3.99 -18.11
CA LEU A 215 -30.36 -5.29 -17.67
C LEU A 215 -29.85 -5.26 -16.21
N GLU A 216 -29.62 -4.07 -15.67
CA GLU A 216 -29.21 -3.87 -14.27
C GLU A 216 -30.18 -2.93 -13.51
N PRO A 217 -31.44 -3.36 -13.28
CA PRO A 217 -32.48 -2.52 -12.68
C PRO A 217 -32.20 -2.07 -11.23
N GLN A 218 -31.22 -2.70 -10.57
CA GLN A 218 -30.69 -2.28 -9.27
C GLN A 218 -29.74 -1.08 -9.37
N LYS A 219 -29.08 -0.87 -10.53
CA LYS A 219 -28.11 0.22 -10.74
C LYS A 219 -28.68 1.39 -11.53
N CYS A 220 -29.66 1.17 -12.39
CA CYS A 220 -30.26 2.19 -13.26
C CYS A 220 -31.80 2.11 -13.23
N GLU A 221 -32.50 3.26 -13.29
CA GLU A 221 -33.97 3.29 -13.43
C GLU A 221 -34.44 2.84 -14.82
N GLY A 222 -33.60 3.02 -15.83
CA GLY A 222 -33.89 2.67 -17.22
C GLY A 222 -33.17 3.59 -18.19
N TRP A 223 -33.13 3.18 -19.45
CA TRP A 223 -32.38 3.83 -20.53
C TRP A 223 -33.33 4.48 -21.54
N HIS A 224 -33.04 5.71 -21.92
CA HIS A 224 -33.88 6.48 -22.83
C HIS A 224 -33.01 7.25 -23.85
N TRP A 225 -33.54 7.43 -25.05
CA TRP A 225 -32.93 8.27 -26.07
C TRP A 225 -33.22 9.74 -25.80
N TRP A 226 -32.18 10.55 -25.65
CA TRP A 226 -32.27 11.98 -25.42
C TRP A 226 -31.55 12.73 -26.52
N LYS A 227 -32.22 13.69 -27.16
CA LYS A 227 -31.54 14.62 -28.08
C LYS A 227 -30.46 15.37 -27.32
N TRP A 228 -29.26 15.46 -27.88
CA TRP A 228 -28.12 16.13 -27.27
C TRP A 228 -28.43 17.57 -26.83
N SER A 229 -29.23 18.29 -27.63
CA SER A 229 -29.68 19.65 -27.35
C SER A 229 -30.64 19.78 -26.16
N THR A 230 -31.24 18.67 -25.73
CA THR A 230 -32.26 18.62 -24.67
C THR A 230 -31.84 17.83 -23.44
N ILE A 231 -30.59 17.37 -23.38
CA ILE A 231 -30.12 16.65 -22.19
C ILE A 231 -30.22 17.54 -20.94
N PRO A 232 -30.39 16.95 -19.74
CA PRO A 232 -30.58 17.71 -18.51
C PRO A 232 -29.48 18.73 -18.24
N THR A 233 -29.81 19.71 -17.39
CA THR A 233 -28.85 20.72 -16.94
C THR A 233 -27.68 20.08 -16.19
N PRO A 234 -26.48 20.69 -16.19
CA PRO A 234 -25.27 20.07 -15.65
C PRO A 234 -25.37 19.58 -14.19
N ASP A 235 -26.20 20.21 -13.36
CA ASP A 235 -26.46 19.82 -11.97
C ASP A 235 -27.19 18.46 -11.82
N LEU A 236 -27.87 18.02 -12.88
CA LEU A 236 -28.55 16.73 -12.95
C LEU A 236 -27.70 15.63 -13.62
N LEU A 237 -26.52 15.97 -14.14
CA LEU A 237 -25.63 15.02 -14.80
C LEU A 237 -24.64 14.41 -13.81
N PHE A 238 -24.34 13.13 -13.99
CA PHE A 238 -23.28 12.47 -13.23
C PHE A 238 -21.94 13.13 -13.56
N TRP A 239 -21.04 13.18 -12.58
CA TRP A 239 -19.96 14.17 -12.53
C TRP A 239 -19.05 14.17 -13.77
N CYS A 240 -18.66 13.00 -14.29
CA CYS A 240 -17.84 12.95 -15.51
C CYS A 240 -18.58 13.49 -16.74
N LEU A 241 -19.89 13.25 -16.86
CA LEU A 241 -20.72 13.75 -17.95
C LEU A 241 -21.01 15.25 -17.80
N ARG A 242 -21.19 15.73 -16.57
CA ARG A 242 -21.25 17.16 -16.24
C ARG A 242 -19.97 17.86 -16.71
N ASP A 243 -18.82 17.34 -16.30
CA ASP A 243 -17.51 17.92 -16.61
C ASP A 243 -17.20 17.87 -18.11
N PHE A 244 -17.70 16.85 -18.83
CA PHE A 244 -17.62 16.77 -20.28
C PHE A 244 -18.46 17.84 -21.00
N LYS A 245 -19.64 18.19 -20.45
CA LYS A 245 -20.57 19.15 -21.07
C LYS A 245 -20.23 20.61 -20.75
N ALA A 246 -19.49 20.86 -19.66
CA ALA A 246 -19.10 22.19 -19.19
C ALA A 246 -18.18 22.91 -20.18
#